data_AF-A0A7S2TIW6-F1
#
_entry.id   AF-A0A7S2TIW6-F1
#
_cell.length_a   1.000
_cell.length_b   1.000
_cell.length_c   1.000
_cell.angle_alpha   90.00
_cell.angle_beta   90.00
_cell.angle_gamma   90.00
#
_symmetry.space_group_name_H-M   'P 1'
#
loop_
_entity.id
_entity.type
_entity.pdbx_description
1 polymer ?
#
loop_
_entity_poly.entity_id
_entity_poly.type
_entity_poly.pdbx_seq_one_letter_code
_entity_poly.pdbx_strand_id
1 'polypeptide(L)'
;AIKDQEELKDISFDELTKHVINWHVTNLEYACATDLSDLSLGYWDQDDPYGFRGDHLFLKEGYSSVVSQLAKGLDIRFNHIVDKVDYRQEGRVTVTGKTTRSTTNKIKKKIKESNENA
;
A
#
# COMPACT_ATOMS: atom_id res chain seq x y z
N ALA A 1 36.69 38.75 0.78
CA ALA A 1 37.78 37.79 0.53
C ALA A 1 37.26 36.41 0.89
N ILE A 2 36.66 35.72 -0.08
CA ILE A 2 36.28 34.32 0.05
C ILE A 2 37.47 33.56 -0.53
N LYS A 3 38.42 33.21 0.34
CA LYS A 3 39.44 32.22 0.05
C LYS A 3 38.99 30.96 0.80
N ASP A 4 39.20 29.82 0.16
CA ASP A 4 38.80 28.48 0.59
C ASP A 4 37.47 28.02 -0.07
N GLN A 5 37.44 28.09 -1.40
CA GLN A 5 36.79 27.03 -2.17
C GLN A 5 37.85 25.95 -2.35
N GLU A 6 37.94 25.03 -1.39
CA GLU A 6 38.58 23.73 -1.62
C GLU A 6 37.97 23.14 -2.90
N GLU A 7 38.83 22.75 -3.84
CA GLU A 7 38.43 21.96 -5.00
C GLU A 7 37.59 20.78 -4.50
N LEU A 8 36.29 20.82 -4.79
CA LEU A 8 35.42 19.65 -4.70
C LEU A 8 36.03 18.61 -5.63
N LYS A 9 36.87 17.74 -5.08
CA LYS A 9 37.36 16.56 -5.80
C LYS A 9 36.12 15.82 -6.27
N ASP A 10 36.06 15.53 -7.56
CA ASP A 10 35.11 14.55 -8.10
C ASP A 10 35.35 13.24 -7.34
N ILE A 11 34.50 12.97 -6.36
CA ILE A 11 34.52 11.71 -5.61
C ILE A 11 33.94 10.68 -6.57
N SER A 12 34.81 10.06 -7.34
CA SER A 12 34.46 8.90 -8.14
C SER A 12 34.27 7.71 -7.19
N PHE A 13 33.03 7.28 -7.02
CA PHE A 13 32.72 6.05 -6.32
C PHE A 13 33.17 4.84 -7.15
N ASP A 14 33.77 3.85 -6.51
CA ASP A 14 33.97 2.55 -7.14
C ASP A 14 32.61 1.87 -7.42
N GLU A 15 32.63 0.85 -8.28
CA GLU A 15 31.40 0.16 -8.69
C GLU A 15 30.66 -0.48 -7.51
N LEU A 16 31.38 -0.98 -6.51
CA LEU A 16 30.76 -1.55 -5.31
C LEU A 16 30.00 -0.47 -4.53
N THR A 17 30.61 0.69 -4.34
CA THR A 17 30.03 1.81 -3.61
C THR A 17 28.79 2.35 -4.33
N LYS A 18 28.81 2.45 -5.66
CA LYS A 18 27.63 2.81 -6.46
C LYS A 18 26.47 1.85 -6.24
N HIS A 19 26.72 0.53 -6.24
CA HIS A 19 25.66 -0.45 -5.99
C HIS A 19 25.08 -0.34 -4.58
N VAL A 20 25.91 -0.10 -3.57
CA VAL A 20 25.45 0.08 -2.19
C VAL A 20 24.58 1.35 -2.07
N ILE A 21 25.01 2.46 -2.66
CA ILE A 21 24.21 3.70 -2.69
C ILE A 21 22.88 3.46 -3.41
N ASN A 22 22.90 2.79 -4.57
CA ASN A 22 21.69 2.47 -5.31
C ASN A 22 20.74 1.59 -4.48
N TRP A 23 21.25 0.65 -3.69
CA TRP A 23 20.40 -0.13 -2.78
C TRP A 23 19.71 0.76 -1.74
N HIS A 24 20.41 1.74 -1.17
CA HIS A 24 19.80 2.69 -0.22
C HIS A 24 18.76 3.59 -0.89
N VAL A 25 19.01 4.03 -2.13
CA VAL A 25 18.04 4.75 -2.96
C VAL A 25 16.78 3.90 -3.17
N THR A 26 16.93 2.67 -3.64
CA THR A 26 15.80 1.76 -3.85
C THR A 26 15.08 1.40 -2.56
N ASN A 27 15.78 1.31 -1.42
CA ASN A 27 15.14 1.11 -0.12
C ASN A 27 14.26 2.30 0.30
N LEU A 28 14.67 3.53 -0.06
CA LEU A 28 13.86 4.73 0.16
C LEU A 28 12.65 4.75 -0.79
N GLU A 29 12.83 4.39 -2.07
CA GLU A 29 11.71 4.23 -3.02
C GLU A 29 10.71 3.16 -2.57
N TYR A 30 11.21 2.05 -2.00
CA TYR A 30 10.38 1.03 -1.36
C TYR A 30 9.56 1.59 -0.19
N ALA A 31 10.18 2.38 0.69
CA ALA A 31 9.49 2.96 1.84
C ALA A 31 8.41 3.98 1.44
N CYS A 32 8.68 4.78 0.40
CA CYS A 32 7.75 5.79 -0.11
C CYS A 32 6.77 5.26 -1.17
N ALA A 33 6.96 4.02 -1.64
CA ALA A 33 6.19 3.38 -2.71
C ALA A 33 6.14 4.18 -4.02
N THR A 34 7.21 4.91 -4.36
CA THR A 34 7.33 5.74 -5.57
C THR A 34 8.80 5.98 -5.93
N ASP A 35 9.07 6.38 -7.17
CA ASP A 35 10.41 6.73 -7.64
C ASP A 35 10.87 8.05 -7.00
N LEU A 36 12.16 8.20 -6.73
CA LEU A 36 12.69 9.43 -6.11
C LEU A 36 12.38 10.71 -6.91
N SER A 37 12.24 10.60 -8.24
CA SER A 37 11.91 11.73 -9.10
C SER A 37 10.51 12.29 -8.87
N ASP A 38 9.60 11.49 -8.31
CA ASP A 38 8.21 11.87 -8.02
C ASP A 38 8.05 12.37 -6.58
N LEU A 39 9.08 12.26 -5.73
CA LEU A 39 9.06 12.76 -4.37
C LEU A 39 9.28 14.27 -4.29
N SER A 40 8.46 14.91 -3.45
CA SER A 40 8.64 16.31 -3.12
C SER A 40 9.85 16.51 -2.20
N LEU A 41 10.90 17.15 -2.70
CA LEU A 41 12.12 17.44 -1.92
C LEU A 41 11.85 18.13 -0.58
N GLY A 42 10.85 19.02 -0.51
CA GLY A 42 10.53 19.78 0.70
C GLY A 42 9.51 19.15 1.65
N TYR A 43 8.87 18.04 1.25
CA TYR A 43 7.73 17.48 1.99
C TYR A 43 7.69 15.94 2.04
N TRP A 44 8.72 15.25 1.54
CA TRP A 44 8.73 13.79 1.48
C TRP A 44 8.69 13.13 2.87
N ASP A 45 9.17 13.85 3.90
CA ASP A 45 9.30 13.43 5.30
C ASP A 45 8.42 14.25 6.26
N GLN A 46 7.35 14.88 5.76
CA GLN A 46 6.51 15.78 6.57
C GLN A 46 5.81 15.09 7.77
N ASP A 47 5.65 13.76 7.72
CA ASP A 47 5.03 12.97 8.77
C ASP A 47 6.01 12.36 9.79
N ASP A 48 7.33 12.49 9.57
CA ASP A 48 8.37 12.00 10.48
C ASP A 48 8.17 12.41 11.95
N PRO A 49 7.75 13.66 12.27
CA PRO A 49 7.49 14.05 13.66
C PRO A 49 6.38 13.26 14.37
N TYR A 50 5.54 12.53 13.62
CA TYR A 50 4.40 11.77 14.14
C TYR A 50 4.66 10.25 14.23
N GLY A 51 5.88 9.80 13.94
CA GLY A 51 6.27 8.40 14.04
C GLY A 51 6.06 7.82 15.44
N PHE A 52 5.50 6.60 15.51
CA PHE A 52 5.37 5.88 16.77
C PHE A 52 6.74 5.39 17.26
N ARG A 53 6.95 5.42 18.58
CA ARG A 53 8.16 4.86 19.21
C ARG A 53 8.02 3.35 19.40
N GLY A 54 9.14 2.63 19.31
CA GLY A 54 9.22 1.19 19.55
C GLY A 54 9.55 0.39 18.28
N ASP A 55 9.67 -0.92 18.42
CA ASP A 55 10.01 -1.81 17.30
C ASP A 55 8.86 -1.93 16.29
N HIS A 56 9.21 -2.01 15.01
CA HIS A 56 8.25 -2.35 13.96
C HIS A 56 7.90 -3.83 14.08
N LEU A 57 6.60 -4.16 14.13
CA LEU A 57 6.12 -5.52 14.35
C LEU A 57 5.34 -6.04 13.15
N PHE A 58 5.40 -7.36 12.96
CA PHE A 58 4.53 -8.09 12.04
C PHE A 58 3.38 -8.76 12.80
N LEU A 59 2.17 -8.63 12.27
CA LEU A 59 1.01 -9.34 12.78
C LEU A 59 1.03 -10.78 12.26
N LYS A 60 1.25 -11.76 13.15
CA LYS A 60 1.43 -13.17 12.79
C LYS A 60 0.21 -13.76 12.08
N GLU A 61 -0.97 -13.27 12.42
CA GLU A 61 -2.26 -13.68 11.86
C GLU A 61 -2.60 -12.97 10.54
N GLY A 62 -1.76 -12.01 10.12
CA GLY A 62 -1.97 -11.16 8.94
C GLY A 62 -2.92 -9.99 9.18
N TYR A 63 -2.69 -8.88 8.47
CA TYR A 63 -3.47 -7.63 8.60
C TYR A 63 -4.96 -7.77 8.29
N SER A 64 -5.36 -8.79 7.51
CA SER A 64 -6.77 -9.05 7.19
C SER A 64 -7.62 -9.39 8.42
N SER A 65 -7.00 -9.90 9.50
CA SER A 65 -7.68 -10.19 10.75
C SER A 65 -8.31 -8.93 11.37
N VAL A 66 -7.60 -7.80 11.34
CA VAL A 66 -8.09 -6.51 11.86
C VAL A 66 -9.32 -6.05 11.10
N VAL A 67 -9.23 -6.02 9.76
CA VAL A 67 -10.34 -5.60 8.88
C VAL A 67 -11.55 -6.52 9.06
N SER A 68 -11.33 -7.84 9.17
CA SER A 68 -12.40 -8.82 9.35
C SER A 68 -13.15 -8.64 10.66
N GLN A 69 -12.48 -8.22 11.73
CA GLN A 69 -13.13 -7.94 13.01
C GLN A 69 -13.95 -6.66 12.95
N LEU A 70 -13.41 -5.60 12.34
CA LEU A 70 -14.13 -4.33 12.14
C LEU A 70 -15.37 -4.49 11.23
N ALA A 71 -15.33 -5.43 10.30
CA ALA A 71 -16.43 -5.73 9.39
C ALA A 71 -17.67 -6.36 10.06
N LYS A 72 -17.55 -6.88 11.28
CA LYS A 72 -18.65 -7.58 11.95
C LYS A 72 -19.83 -6.64 12.23
N GLY A 73 -21.02 -7.07 11.82
CA GLY A 73 -22.27 -6.32 12.04
C GLY A 73 -22.53 -5.19 11.03
N LEU A 74 -21.66 -5.00 10.03
CA LEU A 74 -21.86 -4.04 8.95
C LEU A 74 -22.53 -4.70 7.73
N ASP A 75 -23.40 -3.94 7.03
CA ASP A 75 -23.91 -4.33 5.70
C ASP A 75 -22.82 -4.09 4.65
N ILE A 76 -21.98 -5.10 4.41
CA ILE A 76 -20.91 -5.05 3.41
C ILE A 76 -21.33 -5.82 2.16
N ARG A 77 -21.40 -5.11 1.04
CA ARG A 77 -21.80 -5.67 -0.26
C ARG A 77 -20.58 -6.00 -1.11
N PHE A 78 -20.10 -7.23 -1.00
CA PHE A 78 -19.04 -7.73 -1.87
C PHE A 78 -19.52 -7.90 -3.32
N ASN A 79 -18.56 -7.89 -4.25
CA ASN A 79 -18.80 -8.04 -5.69
C ASN A 79 -19.74 -6.97 -6.27
N HIS A 80 -19.93 -5.85 -5.58
CA HIS A 80 -20.76 -4.75 -6.05
C HIS A 80 -19.87 -3.64 -6.60
N ILE A 81 -19.81 -3.53 -7.93
CA ILE A 81 -19.00 -2.51 -8.61
C ILE A 81 -19.85 -1.24 -8.69
N VAL A 82 -19.40 -0.17 -8.03
CA VAL A 82 -20.05 1.14 -8.08
C VAL A 82 -19.92 1.72 -9.50
N ASP A 83 -21.05 2.19 -10.04
CA ASP A 83 -21.18 2.77 -11.39
C ASP A 83 -21.51 4.27 -11.32
N LYS A 84 -22.40 4.66 -10.40
CA LYS A 84 -22.81 6.05 -10.21
C LYS A 84 -23.02 6.37 -8.75
N VAL A 85 -22.58 7.56 -8.34
CA VAL A 85 -22.90 8.15 -7.04
C VAL A 85 -23.71 9.43 -7.29
N ASP A 86 -24.91 9.52 -6.71
CA ASP A 86 -25.85 10.64 -6.87
C ASP A 86 -26.14 11.31 -5.53
N TYR A 87 -25.87 12.62 -5.46
CA TYR A 87 -26.01 13.48 -4.28
C TYR A 87 -27.14 14.52 -4.43
N ARG A 88 -27.94 14.46 -5.50
CA ARG A 88 -28.92 15.52 -5.81
C ARG A 88 -30.06 15.63 -4.78
N GLN A 89 -30.30 14.56 -4.02
CA GLN A 89 -31.28 14.58 -2.95
C GLN A 89 -30.62 15.02 -1.66
N GLU A 90 -31.09 16.12 -1.10
CA GLU A 90 -30.58 16.66 0.16
C GLU A 90 -30.65 15.60 1.28
N GLY A 91 -29.53 15.42 1.99
CA GLY A 91 -29.40 14.43 3.06
C GLY A 91 -29.33 12.97 2.61
N ARG A 92 -29.26 12.65 1.31
CA ARG A 92 -29.15 11.26 0.82
C ARG A 92 -28.09 11.09 -0.26
N VAL A 93 -27.30 10.04 -0.13
CA VAL A 93 -26.40 9.55 -1.18
C VAL A 93 -27.01 8.28 -1.77
N THR A 94 -27.23 8.27 -3.09
CA THR A 94 -27.67 7.07 -3.80
C THR A 94 -26.50 6.50 -4.59
N VAL A 95 -26.15 5.25 -4.31
CA VAL A 95 -25.08 4.52 -5.01
C VAL A 95 -25.72 3.46 -5.90
N THR A 96 -25.45 3.53 -7.19
CA THR A 96 -25.90 2.52 -8.17
C THR A 96 -24.69 1.74 -8.66
N GLY A 97 -24.84 0.43 -8.85
CA GLY A 97 -23.76 -0.45 -9.24
C GLY A 97 -24.25 -1.80 -9.72
N LYS A 98 -23.33 -2.61 -10.24
CA LYS A 98 -23.59 -3.96 -10.75
C LYS A 98 -22.99 -5.00 -9.82
N THR A 99 -23.79 -5.98 -9.40
CA THR A 99 -23.31 -7.10 -8.61
C THR A 99 -22.83 -8.22 -9.52
N THR A 100 -21.54 -8.57 -9.48
CA THR A 100 -21.00 -9.70 -10.22
C THR A 100 -21.17 -10.99 -9.42
N ARG A 101 -21.46 -12.12 -10.09
CA ARG A 101 -21.47 -13.43 -9.43
C ARG A 101 -20.02 -13.89 -9.24
N SER A 102 -19.62 -14.07 -7.99
CA SER A 102 -18.34 -14.70 -7.67
C SER A 102 -18.34 -16.18 -8.13
N THR A 103 -17.33 -16.58 -8.90
CA THR A 103 -17.11 -17.97 -9.36
C THR A 103 -16.55 -18.89 -8.26
N THR A 104 -16.18 -18.36 -7.09
CA THR A 104 -15.52 -19.10 -6.00
C THR A 104 -16.36 -20.24 -5.42
N ASN A 105 -17.70 -20.15 -5.49
CA ASN A 105 -18.59 -21.24 -5.06
C ASN A 105 -18.44 -22.52 -5.88
N LYS A 106 -17.93 -22.46 -7.12
CA LYS A 106 -17.66 -23.67 -7.93
C LYS A 106 -16.48 -24.48 -7.40
N ILE A 107 -15.44 -23.82 -6.87
CA ILE A 107 -14.23 -24.50 -6.39
C ILE A 107 -14.51 -25.19 -5.05
N LYS A 108 -15.19 -24.53 -4.11
CA LYS A 108 -15.57 -25.15 -2.82
C LYS A 108 -16.52 -26.34 -2.99
N LYS A 109 -17.47 -26.28 -3.93
CA LYS A 109 -18.36 -27.40 -4.26
C LYS A 109 -17.59 -28.60 -4.83
N LYS A 110 -16.66 -28.35 -5.76
CA LYS A 110 -15.84 -29.40 -6.38
C LYS A 110 -14.92 -30.11 -5.39
N ILE A 111 -14.33 -29.37 -4.44
CA ILE A 111 -13.49 -29.95 -3.38
C ILE A 111 -14.32 -30.80 -2.40
N LYS A 112 -15.56 -30.36 -2.07
CA LYS A 112 -16.45 -31.14 -1.20
C LYS A 112 -16.93 -32.43 -1.87
N GLU A 113 -17.32 -32.37 -3.15
CA GLU A 113 -17.76 -33.54 -3.93
C GLU A 113 -16.62 -34.56 -4.17
N SER A 114 -15.36 -34.13 -4.22
CA SER A 114 -14.21 -35.03 -4.31
C SER A 114 -13.88 -35.73 -2.99
N ASN A 115 -14.17 -35.10 -1.84
CA ASN A 115 -13.89 -35.68 -0.52
C ASN A 115 -15.02 -36.59 0.02
N GLU A 116 -16.23 -36.49 -0.54
CA GLU A 116 -17.35 -37.39 -0.19
C GLU A 116 -17.38 -38.68 -1.04
N ASN A 117 -16.55 -38.77 -2.09
CA ASN A 117 -16.45 -39.91 -3.00
C ASN A 117 -15.12 -40.69 -2.86
N ALA A 118 -14.35 -40.43 -1.80
CA ALA A 118 -13.12 -41.14 -1.42
C ALA A 118 -13.32 -41.83 -0.07
#